data_AF-A0A2N2S7G7-F1
#
_entry.id   AF-A0A2N2S7G7-F1
#
_cell.length_a   1.000
_cell.length_b   1.000
_cell.length_c   1.000
_cell.angle_alpha   90.00
_cell.angle_beta   90.00
_cell.angle_gamma   90.00
#
_symmetry.space_group_name_H-M   'P 1'
#
loop_
_entity.id
_entity.type
_entity.pdbx_description
1 polymer ?
#
loop_
_entity_poly.entity_id
_entity_poly.type
_entity_poly.pdbx_seq_one_letter_code
_entity_poly.pdbx_strand_id
1 'polypeptide(L)'
;MDIHTDVDRRRSRRSLALVLAGGRGSRLRDLTNVRAKPAVHFGGKFRIIDFALSNCLNSGIRRIGVITQYKSHSLLRHIQRGWSFLRNEMNEFIDLLPAQQRVAEEHWYQGTADAVY
;
A
#
# COMPACT_ATOMS: atom_id res chain seq x y z
N MET A 1 19.07 20.06 -19.66
CA MET A 1 18.05 19.22 -19.00
C MET A 1 17.49 18.32 -20.08
N ASP A 2 17.81 17.02 -20.02
CA ASP A 2 17.68 16.13 -21.18
C ASP A 2 16.23 15.72 -21.44
N ILE A 3 15.85 15.59 -22.72
CA ILE A 3 14.47 15.23 -23.13
C ILE A 3 14.01 13.90 -22.50
N HIS A 4 14.94 12.95 -22.31
CA HIS A 4 14.66 11.67 -21.66
C HIS A 4 14.19 11.83 -20.20
N THR A 5 14.81 12.73 -19.42
CA THR A 5 14.44 12.91 -18.02
C THR A 5 13.08 13.61 -17.85
N ASP A 6 12.64 14.43 -18.80
CA ASP A 6 11.30 15.03 -18.77
C ASP A 6 10.19 14.00 -19.05
N VAL A 7 10.43 13.07 -19.99
CA VAL A 7 9.47 12.01 -20.33
C VAL A 7 9.26 11.05 -19.16
N ASP A 8 10.34 10.61 -18.52
CA ASP A 8 10.25 9.69 -17.37
C ASP A 8 9.51 10.34 -16.20
N ARG A 9 9.78 11.62 -15.93
CA ARG A 9 9.11 12.38 -14.87
C ARG A 9 7.62 12.55 -15.16
N ARG A 10 7.23 12.75 -16.43
CA ARG A 10 5.81 12.80 -16.84
C ARG A 10 5.12 11.44 -16.70
N ARG A 11 5.81 10.33 -17.00
CA ARG A 11 5.27 8.97 -16.86
C ARG A 11 4.98 8.63 -15.39
N SER A 12 5.92 8.90 -14.48
CA SER A 12 5.72 8.63 -13.05
C SER A 12 4.53 9.41 -12.47
N ARG A 13 4.34 10.68 -12.88
CA ARG A 13 3.21 11.52 -12.43
C ARG A 13 1.85 11.06 -12.94
N ARG A 14 1.81 10.34 -14.07
CA ARG A 14 0.58 9.78 -14.65
C ARG A 14 0.28 8.36 -14.14
N SER A 15 1.24 7.71 -13.49
CA SER A 15 1.12 6.33 -13.02
C SER A 15 0.39 6.25 -11.67
N LEU A 16 -0.35 5.16 -11.46
CA LEU A 16 -0.96 4.78 -10.19
C LEU A 16 -0.24 3.52 -9.69
N ALA A 17 0.32 3.56 -8.49
CA ALA A 17 0.87 2.36 -7.84
C ALA A 17 -0.21 1.66 -7.02
N LEU A 18 -0.34 0.35 -7.18
CA LEU A 18 -1.19 -0.49 -6.34
C LEU A 18 -0.31 -1.38 -5.45
N VAL A 19 -0.37 -1.16 -4.14
CA VAL A 19 0.37 -1.92 -3.13
C VAL A 19 -0.56 -2.96 -2.51
N LEU A 20 -0.31 -4.22 -2.84
CA LEU A 20 -1.12 -5.36 -2.42
C LEU A 20 -0.71 -5.80 -1.01
N ALA A 21 -1.32 -5.17 0.00
CA ALA A 21 -1.04 -5.35 1.42
C ALA A 21 -1.96 -6.40 2.10
N GLY A 22 -2.44 -7.39 1.34
CA GLY A 22 -3.43 -8.39 1.77
C GLY A 22 -2.89 -9.69 2.38
N GLY A 23 -1.60 -9.97 2.29
CA GLY A 23 -1.06 -11.27 2.68
C GLY A 23 -1.19 -11.56 4.18
N ARG A 24 -1.87 -12.67 4.53
CA ARG A 24 -1.95 -13.19 5.92
C ARG A 24 -0.59 -13.46 6.55
N GLY A 25 0.42 -13.78 5.73
CA GLY A 25 1.79 -13.94 6.21
C GLY A 25 2.00 -15.15 7.12
N SER A 26 1.21 -16.22 6.97
CA SER A 26 1.19 -17.43 7.81
C SER A 26 2.57 -18.04 8.12
N ARG A 27 3.54 -17.88 7.20
CA ARG A 27 4.93 -18.33 7.37
C ARG A 27 5.70 -17.60 8.48
N LEU A 28 5.24 -16.41 8.89
CA LEU A 28 5.82 -15.61 9.98
C LEU A 28 5.23 -15.93 11.36
N ARG A 29 4.32 -16.92 11.44
CA ARG A 29 3.71 -17.42 12.68
C ARG A 29 3.20 -16.26 13.57
N ASP A 30 3.66 -16.20 14.82
CA ASP A 30 3.14 -15.30 15.85
C ASP A 30 3.30 -13.80 15.53
N LEU A 31 4.27 -13.45 14.69
CA LEU A 31 4.51 -12.05 14.27
C LEU A 31 3.33 -11.47 13.47
N THR A 32 2.50 -12.32 12.88
CA THR A 32 1.33 -11.94 12.07
C THR A 32 -0.01 -12.28 12.73
N ASN A 33 -0.01 -12.80 13.96
CA ASN A 33 -1.25 -13.19 14.64
C ASN A 33 -2.18 -12.01 14.92
N VAL A 34 -1.65 -10.80 15.15
CA VAL A 34 -2.45 -9.61 15.50
C VAL A 34 -2.38 -8.48 14.46
N ARG A 35 -1.62 -8.68 13.37
CA ARG A 35 -1.37 -7.64 12.36
C ARG A 35 -1.07 -8.25 11.00
N ALA A 36 -1.38 -7.52 9.93
CA ALA A 36 -1.00 -7.90 8.58
C ALA A 36 0.53 -7.96 8.42
N LYS A 37 1.04 -8.84 7.54
CA LYS A 37 2.48 -8.92 7.22
C LYS A 37 3.10 -7.55 6.87
N PRO A 38 2.48 -6.69 6.06
CA PRO A 38 3.02 -5.36 5.75
C PRO A 38 3.15 -4.43 6.97
N ALA A 39 2.39 -4.70 8.03
CA ALA A 39 2.41 -3.92 9.27
C ALA A 39 3.45 -4.42 10.30
N VAL A 40 4.20 -5.48 9.98
CA VAL A 40 5.28 -5.99 10.85
C VAL A 40 6.38 -4.94 10.95
N HIS A 41 6.87 -4.72 12.17
CA HIS A 41 7.97 -3.80 12.44
C HIS A 41 9.27 -4.30 11.83
N PHE A 42 10.08 -3.39 11.30
CA PHE A 42 11.37 -3.65 10.70
C PHE A 42 12.34 -2.52 11.04
N GLY A 43 13.58 -2.84 11.39
CA GLY A 43 14.62 -1.82 11.64
C GLY A 43 14.27 -0.83 12.77
N GLY A 44 13.56 -1.28 13.80
CA GLY A 44 13.22 -0.50 15.01
C GLY A 44 12.06 0.50 14.83
N LYS A 45 12.09 1.32 13.79
CA LYS A 45 11.12 2.42 13.59
C LYS A 45 10.19 2.25 12.39
N PHE A 46 10.51 1.35 11.46
CA PHE A 46 9.77 1.18 10.22
C PHE A 46 8.84 -0.03 10.27
N ARG A 47 8.01 -0.13 9.25
CA ARG A 47 7.24 -1.32 8.89
C ARG A 47 7.57 -1.74 7.46
N ILE A 48 7.32 -3.00 7.13
CA ILE A 48 7.62 -3.55 5.81
C ILE A 48 7.01 -2.72 4.67
N ILE A 49 5.79 -2.19 4.86
CA ILE A 49 5.14 -1.34 3.85
C ILE A 49 5.90 -0.05 3.54
N ASP A 50 6.68 0.49 4.47
CA ASP A 50 7.38 1.76 4.31
C ASP A 50 8.39 1.70 3.17
N PHE A 51 8.96 0.51 2.90
CA PHE A 51 9.88 0.31 1.78
C PHE A 51 9.17 0.45 0.44
N ALA A 52 7.99 -0.15 0.28
CA ALA A 52 7.21 -0.05 -0.95
C ALA A 52 6.74 1.39 -1.20
N LEU A 53 6.26 2.07 -0.16
CA LEU A 53 5.81 3.47 -0.26
C LEU A 53 6.97 4.42 -0.54
N SER A 54 8.11 4.25 0.14
CA SER A 54 9.31 5.04 -0.11
C SER A 54 9.82 4.85 -1.54
N ASN A 55 9.80 3.62 -2.06
CA ASN A 55 10.19 3.35 -3.45
C ASN A 55 9.27 4.07 -4.45
N CYS A 56 7.95 4.08 -4.21
CA CYS A 56 7.01 4.81 -5.06
C CYS A 56 7.32 6.31 -5.05
N LEU A 57 7.48 6.91 -3.86
CA LEU A 57 7.79 8.34 -3.72
C LEU A 57 9.12 8.72 -4.38
N ASN A 58 10.17 7.94 -4.13
CA ASN A 58 11.50 8.17 -4.70
C ASN A 58 11.53 8.00 -6.22
N SER A 59 10.60 7.20 -6.77
CA SER A 59 10.41 7.03 -8.23
C SER A 59 9.49 8.10 -8.84
N GLY A 60 9.00 9.05 -8.05
CA GLY A 60 8.07 10.10 -8.49
C GLY A 60 6.63 9.64 -8.67
N ILE A 61 6.28 8.44 -8.20
CA ILE A 61 4.92 7.90 -8.22
C ILE A 61 4.24 8.29 -6.91
N ARG A 62 3.27 9.21 -7.01
CA ARG A 62 2.66 9.86 -5.84
C ARG A 62 1.15 9.61 -5.72
N ARG A 63 0.59 8.81 -6.62
CA ARG A 63 -0.76 8.26 -6.57
C ARG A 63 -0.62 6.80 -6.19
N ILE A 64 -1.02 6.45 -4.99
CA ILE A 64 -0.79 5.11 -4.44
C ILE A 64 -2.09 4.60 -3.82
N GLY A 65 -2.56 3.44 -4.27
CA GLY A 65 -3.63 2.68 -3.63
C GLY A 65 -3.05 1.51 -2.84
N VAL A 66 -3.36 1.41 -1.55
CA VAL A 66 -2.94 0.31 -0.68
C VAL A 66 -4.13 -0.62 -0.46
N ILE A 67 -4.09 -1.79 -1.08
CA ILE A 67 -5.18 -2.76 -1.00
C ILE A 67 -4.97 -3.66 0.20
N THR A 68 -5.93 -3.69 1.12
CA THR A 68 -5.82 -4.44 2.39
C THR A 68 -6.94 -5.45 2.54
N GLN A 69 -6.62 -6.64 3.05
CA GLN A 69 -7.59 -7.75 3.12
C GLN A 69 -7.81 -8.29 4.53
N TYR A 70 -6.78 -8.25 5.38
CA TYR A 70 -6.78 -8.92 6.68
C TYR A 70 -6.14 -8.05 7.76
N LYS A 71 -6.76 -7.96 8.94
CA LYS A 71 -6.24 -7.28 10.16
C LYS A 71 -5.54 -5.94 9.87
N SER A 72 -6.23 -5.08 9.11
CA SER A 72 -5.68 -3.85 8.54
C SER A 72 -5.66 -2.66 9.51
N HIS A 73 -6.30 -2.73 10.69
CA HIS A 73 -6.41 -1.60 11.61
C HIS A 73 -5.06 -0.97 12.01
N SER A 74 -4.08 -1.82 12.34
CA SER A 74 -2.73 -1.34 12.68
C SER A 74 -2.04 -0.68 11.49
N LEU A 75 -2.25 -1.20 10.28
CA LEU A 75 -1.70 -0.69 9.03
C LEU A 75 -2.34 0.65 8.65
N LEU A 76 -3.67 0.74 8.75
CA LEU A 76 -4.45 1.96 8.55
C LEU A 76 -3.93 3.09 9.43
N ARG A 77 -3.81 2.85 10.73
CA ARG A 77 -3.28 3.85 11.67
C ARG A 77 -1.87 4.30 11.32
N HIS A 78 -1.03 3.40 10.82
CA HIS A 78 0.36 3.72 10.44
C HIS A 78 0.42 4.59 9.19
N ILE A 79 -0.37 4.27 8.17
CA ILE A 79 -0.47 5.09 6.97
C ILE A 79 -1.07 6.46 7.30
N GLN A 80 -2.16 6.51 8.05
CA GLN A 80 -2.78 7.78 8.45
C GLN A 80 -1.85 8.69 9.26
N ARG A 81 -0.96 8.14 10.08
CA ARG A 81 -0.03 8.94 10.91
C ARG A 81 1.30 9.25 10.20
N GLY A 82 1.83 8.31 9.43
CA GLY A 82 3.16 8.40 8.83
C GLY A 82 3.18 8.87 7.38
N TRP A 83 2.05 8.76 6.67
CA TRP A 83 1.97 8.93 5.21
C TRP A 83 0.86 9.90 4.76
N SER A 84 0.23 10.64 5.68
CA SER A 84 -0.82 11.64 5.40
C SER A 84 -0.30 13.02 4.97
N PHE A 85 1.00 13.16 4.70
CA PHE A 85 1.61 14.44 4.32
C PHE A 85 1.47 14.77 2.83
N LEU A 86 0.93 13.86 2.02
CA LEU A 86 0.65 14.11 0.61
C LEU A 86 -0.55 15.04 0.45
N ARG A 87 -0.47 15.96 -0.52
CA ARG A 87 -1.52 16.94 -0.76
C ARG A 87 -2.42 16.47 -1.90
N ASN A 88 -3.68 16.18 -1.57
CA ASN A 88 -4.70 15.82 -2.55
C ASN A 88 -4.87 16.89 -3.64
N GLU A 89 -4.65 18.16 -3.31
CA GLU A 89 -4.68 19.31 -4.23
C GLU A 89 -3.70 19.17 -5.41
N MET A 90 -2.60 18.44 -5.21
CA MET A 90 -1.60 18.16 -6.25
C MET A 90 -1.84 16.83 -6.97
N ASN A 91 -3.00 16.20 -6.76
CA ASN A 91 -3.31 14.84 -7.21
C ASN A 91 -2.31 13.79 -6.67
N GLU A 92 -1.85 14.00 -5.44
CA GLU A 92 -0.95 13.10 -4.71
C GLU A 92 -1.70 12.51 -3.51
N PHE A 93 -1.77 11.19 -3.40
CA PHE A 93 -2.51 10.52 -2.33
C PHE A 93 -1.96 9.13 -2.06
N ILE A 94 -2.14 8.68 -0.82
CA ILE A 94 -2.03 7.28 -0.41
C ILE A 94 -3.38 6.88 0.17
N ASP A 95 -4.19 6.20 -0.64
CA ASP A 95 -5.52 5.75 -0.25
C ASP A 95 -5.50 4.30 0.18
N LEU A 96 -6.26 4.00 1.23
CA LEU A 96 -6.47 2.63 1.68
C LEU A 96 -7.74 2.08 1.07
N LEU A 97 -7.61 0.97 0.36
CA LEU A 97 -8.68 0.24 -0.29
C LEU A 97 -8.92 -1.05 0.53
N PRO A 98 -9.84 -1.01 1.53
CA PRO A 98 -10.18 -2.21 2.29
C PRO A 98 -10.95 -3.19 1.40
N ALA A 99 -10.69 -4.48 1.57
CA ALA A 99 -11.55 -5.53 1.06
C ALA A 99 -12.96 -5.31 1.62
N GLN A 100 -13.94 -5.09 0.74
CA GLN A 100 -15.33 -5.18 1.16
C GLN A 100 -15.67 -6.66 1.29
N GLN A 101 -15.99 -7.09 2.52
CA GLN A 101 -16.60 -8.39 2.74
C GLN A 101 -18.00 -8.35 2.12
N ARG A 102 -18.17 -8.95 0.93
CA ARG A 102 -19.50 -9.12 0.34
C ARG A 102 -20.27 -10.07 1.25
N VAL A 103 -21.32 -9.52 1.86
CA VAL A 103 -22.24 -10.19 2.78
C VAL A 103 -22.96 -11.32 2.03
N ALA A 104 -22.38 -12.52 2.00
CA ALA A 104 -23.03 -13.81 1.73
C ALA A 104 -22.02 -14.94 1.49
N GLU A 105 -20.75 -14.62 1.19
CA GLU A 105 -19.76 -15.64 0.84
C GLU A 105 -18.50 -15.51 1.71
N GLU A 106 -18.01 -16.64 2.21
CA GLU A 106 -16.73 -16.78 2.93
C GLU A 106 -15.49 -16.45 2.07
N HIS A 107 -15.67 -15.86 0.90
CA HIS A 107 -14.60 -15.56 -0.02
C HIS A 107 -14.00 -14.19 0.31
N TRP A 108 -12.91 -14.23 1.09
CA TRP A 108 -11.81 -13.27 0.90
C TRP A 108 -11.42 -13.25 -0.58
N TYR A 109 -10.79 -12.16 -1.04
CA TYR A 109 -10.28 -12.07 -2.42
C TYR A 109 -9.68 -13.40 -2.87
N GLN A 110 -10.21 -13.96 -3.95
CA GLN A 110 -9.85 -15.31 -4.43
C GLN A 110 -8.37 -15.39 -4.82
N GLY A 111 -7.75 -14.24 -5.06
CA GLY A 111 -6.32 -14.09 -5.24
C GLY A 111 -5.89 -12.64 -5.34
N THR A 112 -4.62 -12.43 -5.72
CA THR A 112 -4.04 -11.09 -5.88
C THR A 112 -4.65 -10.29 -7.03
N ALA A 113 -5.10 -10.97 -8.09
CA ALA A 113 -5.76 -10.32 -9.23
C ALA A 113 -7.18 -9.83 -8.90
N ASP A 114 -7.91 -10.62 -8.11
CA ASP A 114 -9.25 -10.26 -7.60
C ASP A 114 -9.21 -9.03 -6.69
N ALA A 115 -8.04 -8.72 -6.11
CA ALA A 115 -7.82 -7.51 -5.32
C ALA A 115 -7.89 -6.20 -6.13
N VAL A 116 -7.80 -6.29 -7.46
CA VAL A 116 -7.70 -5.15 -8.38
C VAL A 116 -8.88 -5.09 -9.37
N TYR A 117 -9.57 -6.22 -9.59
CA TYR A 117 -10.72 -6.33 -10.50
C TYR A 117 -11.96 -5.59 -9.97
#